data_AF-A0AAD6LCZ6-F1
#
_entry.id   AF-A0AAD6LCZ6-F1
#
_cell.length_a   1.000
_cell.length_b   1.000
_cell.length_c   1.000
_cell.angle_alpha   90.00
_cell.angle_beta   90.00
_cell.angle_gamma   90.00
#
_symmetry.space_group_name_H-M   'P 1'
#
loop_
_entity.id
_entity.type
_entity.pdbx_description
1 polymer ?
#
loop_
_entity_poly.entity_id
_entity_poly.type
_entity_poly.pdbx_seq_one_letter_code
_entity_poly.pdbx_strand_id
1 'polypeptide(L)'
;MSAIVCGKRSFFEELTVTSPPVSKRIRCSSSSPVRFSPPRSNTLASNPPSFNFGSSSSSSSTLIEQLAAIFPDMDKQLIEKVLEECGDDLDSAIRSLNDLRLGSAENFSTAADKSDVIDESNVPAQGLGTTDAEAPTEDLSASAHLSLDGAEWVELFVREMMSASNIDDARARASRALEVLEKSICARAGAEAVKSFHQEHMILKEQVQALIQENAILKRAVSIQHERQKEYEERNQEMQQLKQLVSQYQDQLRTLEVNNYALTLHLKQAQQSSSIPGRFHPDVF
;
A
#
# COMPACT_ATOMS: atom_id res chain seq x y z
N MET A 1 -59.06 11.93 -22.62
CA MET A 1 -58.20 13.00 -23.17
C MET A 1 -57.46 12.40 -24.35
N SER A 2 -57.63 12.95 -25.55
CA SER A 2 -57.15 12.34 -26.81
C SER A 2 -55.98 13.17 -27.37
N ALA A 3 -54.82 12.54 -27.64
CA ALA A 3 -54.35 12.10 -28.97
C ALA A 3 -53.99 13.28 -29.90
N ILE A 4 -52.74 13.44 -30.36
CA ILE A 4 -52.16 12.93 -31.63
C ILE A 4 -50.67 13.41 -31.64
N VAL A 5 -49.61 12.61 -31.84
CA VAL A 5 -49.14 11.81 -33.01
C VAL A 5 -48.23 12.59 -34.00
N CYS A 6 -47.03 12.01 -34.25
CA CYS A 6 -46.06 12.20 -35.34
C CYS A 6 -45.52 13.59 -35.78
N GLY A 7 -44.19 13.67 -35.89
CA GLY A 7 -43.42 14.58 -36.78
C GLY A 7 -42.08 13.93 -37.15
N LYS A 8 -41.63 14.00 -38.42
CA LYS A 8 -40.51 13.18 -38.94
C LYS A 8 -39.87 13.80 -40.19
N ARG A 9 -38.52 13.95 -40.21
CA ARG A 9 -37.67 14.50 -41.32
C ARG A 9 -37.92 15.99 -41.62
N SER A 10 -36.97 16.77 -42.17
CA SER A 10 -35.49 16.66 -42.12
C SER A 10 -34.89 18.09 -42.08
N PHE A 11 -33.91 18.62 -42.84
CA PHE A 11 -33.21 18.27 -44.09
C PHE A 11 -31.68 18.49 -43.96
N PHE A 12 -30.97 18.55 -45.10
CA PHE A 12 -29.54 18.74 -45.30
C PHE A 12 -29.38 19.95 -46.24
N GLU A 13 -28.37 20.82 -46.03
CA GLU A 13 -27.91 21.74 -47.07
C GLU A 13 -26.40 21.95 -46.97
N GLU A 14 -25.73 21.95 -48.13
CA GLU A 14 -24.28 21.90 -48.30
C GLU A 14 -23.88 22.92 -49.35
N LEU A 15 -23.10 23.94 -48.96
CA LEU A 15 -22.48 24.89 -49.90
C LEU A 15 -21.05 25.24 -49.47
N THR A 16 -20.22 25.55 -50.45
CA THR A 16 -18.75 25.37 -50.41
C THR A 16 -17.97 26.65 -50.74
N VAL A 17 -16.66 26.67 -50.40
CA VAL A 17 -15.64 27.69 -50.76
C VAL A 17 -15.83 29.02 -49.99
N THR A 18 -14.84 29.63 -49.31
CA THR A 18 -13.53 30.12 -49.79
C THR A 18 -12.55 30.38 -48.61
N SER A 19 -11.25 30.59 -48.87
CA SER A 19 -10.20 30.98 -47.89
C SER A 19 -8.90 31.43 -48.58
N PRO A 20 -7.91 32.07 -47.91
CA PRO A 20 -7.87 32.82 -46.64
C PRO A 20 -7.37 34.29 -46.88
N PRO A 21 -6.78 35.11 -45.94
CA PRO A 21 -5.49 34.84 -45.26
C PRO A 21 -5.26 35.37 -43.80
N VAL A 22 -4.41 34.65 -43.05
CA VAL A 22 -3.39 35.14 -42.07
C VAL A 22 -3.82 35.99 -40.83
N SER A 23 -3.81 35.35 -39.64
CA SER A 23 -2.80 35.64 -38.58
C SER A 23 -2.83 34.73 -37.32
N LYS A 24 -1.73 34.01 -37.12
CA LYS A 24 -1.04 33.69 -35.84
C LYS A 24 -1.88 33.51 -34.54
N ARG A 25 -2.01 32.27 -34.05
CA ARG A 25 -1.21 31.68 -32.93
C ARG A 25 -1.94 30.52 -32.21
N ILE A 26 -1.37 29.31 -32.31
CA ILE A 26 -1.50 28.14 -31.42
C ILE A 26 -2.92 27.72 -30.98
N ARG A 27 -3.40 26.58 -31.51
CA ARG A 27 -4.45 25.77 -30.89
C ARG A 27 -4.10 24.29 -31.04
N CYS A 28 -3.69 23.64 -29.97
CA CYS A 28 -3.55 22.17 -29.92
C CYS A 28 -4.93 21.55 -29.76
N SER A 29 -5.22 20.44 -30.45
CA SER A 29 -6.48 19.71 -30.26
C SER A 29 -6.32 18.22 -30.56
N SER A 30 -6.47 17.44 -29.48
CA SER A 30 -6.87 16.03 -29.38
C SER A 30 -6.81 15.13 -30.62
N SER A 31 -6.04 14.04 -30.51
CA SER A 31 -6.46 12.73 -31.03
C SER A 31 -5.88 11.59 -30.18
N SER A 32 -6.73 10.60 -29.89
CA SER A 32 -6.38 9.20 -29.53
C SER A 32 -5.51 8.94 -28.27
N PRO A 33 -6.12 8.56 -27.12
CA PRO A 33 -5.41 7.82 -26.08
C PRO A 33 -5.21 6.34 -26.49
N VAL A 34 -4.04 5.78 -26.18
CA VAL A 34 -3.65 4.41 -26.51
C VAL A 34 -4.45 3.39 -25.67
N ARG A 35 -4.88 2.28 -26.30
CA ARG A 35 -5.29 1.04 -25.61
C ARG A 35 -4.42 -0.13 -26.05
N PHE A 36 -3.40 -0.43 -25.25
CA PHE A 36 -2.85 -1.79 -25.18
C PHE A 36 -3.42 -2.48 -23.93
N SER A 37 -3.74 -3.76 -24.04
CA SER A 37 -4.25 -4.58 -22.93
C SER A 37 -3.46 -5.88 -22.88
N PRO A 38 -2.90 -6.27 -21.72
CA PRO A 38 -2.37 -7.62 -21.53
C PRO A 38 -3.51 -8.65 -21.59
N PRO A 39 -3.26 -9.87 -22.10
CA PRO A 39 -4.25 -10.93 -22.09
C PRO A 39 -4.50 -11.43 -20.66
N ARG A 40 -5.76 -11.73 -20.33
CA ARG A 40 -6.12 -12.60 -19.19
C ARG A 40 -6.65 -13.92 -19.75
N SER A 41 -6.14 -15.03 -19.21
CA SER A 41 -6.55 -16.38 -19.60
C SER A 41 -7.95 -16.73 -19.11
N ASN A 42 -8.63 -17.63 -19.82
CA ASN A 42 -9.96 -18.13 -19.45
C ASN A 42 -9.94 -18.97 -18.17
N THR A 43 -10.89 -18.69 -17.27
CA THR A 43 -11.59 -19.72 -16.47
C THR A 43 -13.10 -19.46 -16.59
N LEU A 44 -13.92 -20.51 -16.41
CA LEU A 44 -15.28 -20.55 -16.94
C LEU A 44 -16.35 -19.92 -16.04
N ALA A 45 -17.49 -19.62 -16.67
CA ALA A 45 -18.61 -18.86 -16.13
C ALA A 45 -19.44 -19.60 -15.07
N SER A 46 -19.92 -18.84 -14.07
CA SER A 46 -21.30 -18.94 -13.57
C SER A 46 -21.73 -17.68 -12.80
N ASN A 47 -22.68 -16.91 -13.35
CA ASN A 47 -23.66 -16.16 -12.55
C ASN A 47 -24.70 -17.19 -12.03
N PRO A 48 -25.46 -16.97 -10.94
CA PRO A 48 -26.02 -15.68 -10.47
C PRO A 48 -26.06 -15.57 -8.91
N PRO A 49 -27.03 -14.89 -8.26
CA PRO A 49 -27.61 -13.56 -8.49
C PRO A 49 -27.29 -12.59 -7.33
N SER A 50 -27.63 -11.30 -7.49
CA SER A 50 -27.72 -10.37 -6.35
C SER A 50 -28.94 -10.69 -5.48
N PHE A 51 -28.75 -10.86 -4.17
CA PHE A 51 -29.84 -10.85 -3.18
C PHE A 51 -29.53 -9.94 -1.99
N ASN A 52 -30.60 -9.52 -1.32
CA ASN A 52 -30.62 -8.43 -0.36
C ASN A 52 -30.85 -8.94 1.07
N PHE A 53 -30.12 -8.35 2.02
CA PHE A 53 -30.37 -8.31 3.48
C PHE A 53 -31.08 -9.51 4.15
N GLY A 54 -30.31 -10.32 4.91
CA GLY A 54 -30.86 -11.11 6.02
C GLY A 54 -30.30 -12.54 6.21
N SER A 55 -29.10 -12.70 6.77
CA SER A 55 -28.61 -13.95 7.37
C SER A 55 -27.32 -13.71 8.17
N SER A 56 -27.40 -13.59 9.51
CA SER A 56 -26.20 -13.42 10.36
C SER A 56 -25.29 -14.65 10.33
N SER A 57 -25.87 -15.85 10.22
CA SER A 57 -25.17 -17.13 10.21
C SER A 57 -24.35 -17.41 8.96
N SER A 58 -24.56 -16.68 7.86
CA SER A 58 -23.72 -16.81 6.66
C SER A 58 -22.37 -16.13 6.85
N SER A 59 -22.35 -14.98 7.56
CA SER A 59 -21.14 -14.19 7.81
C SER A 59 -20.09 -14.97 8.58
N SER A 60 -20.46 -15.50 9.74
CA SER A 60 -19.56 -16.24 10.64
C SER A 60 -18.91 -17.44 9.93
N SER A 61 -19.66 -18.19 9.10
CA SER A 61 -19.12 -19.32 8.34
C SER A 61 -17.93 -18.94 7.44
N THR A 62 -17.98 -17.77 6.79
CA THR A 62 -16.88 -17.27 5.94
C THR A 62 -15.70 -16.77 6.75
N LEU A 63 -15.95 -16.21 7.94
CA LEU A 63 -14.91 -15.75 8.87
C LEU A 63 -14.16 -16.93 9.51
N ILE A 64 -14.87 -18.00 9.89
CA ILE A 64 -14.28 -19.25 10.41
C ILE A 64 -13.38 -19.90 9.36
N GLU A 65 -13.81 -19.95 8.09
CA GLU A 65 -12.99 -20.51 7.01
C GLU A 65 -11.74 -19.65 6.71
N GLN A 66 -11.87 -18.31 6.78
CA GLN A 66 -10.74 -17.39 6.69
C GLN A 66 -9.76 -17.52 7.86
N LEU A 67 -10.24 -17.68 9.10
CA LEU A 67 -9.40 -17.90 10.28
C LEU A 67 -8.71 -19.27 10.24
N ALA A 68 -9.41 -20.33 9.80
CA ALA A 68 -8.81 -21.66 9.63
C ALA A 68 -7.71 -21.69 8.56
N ALA A 69 -7.75 -20.80 7.57
CA ALA A 69 -6.66 -20.62 6.61
C ALA A 69 -5.44 -19.87 7.19
N ILE A 70 -5.62 -19.08 8.25
CA ILE A 70 -4.54 -18.35 8.97
C ILE A 70 -3.94 -19.23 10.07
N PHE A 71 -4.75 -20.10 10.69
CA PHE A 71 -4.36 -21.00 11.79
C PHE A 71 -4.63 -22.48 11.44
N PRO A 72 -3.91 -23.08 10.48
CA PRO A 72 -4.17 -24.44 10.01
C PRO A 72 -3.93 -25.54 11.07
N ASP A 73 -3.10 -25.25 12.08
CA ASP A 73 -2.77 -26.18 13.17
C ASP A 73 -3.80 -26.14 14.33
N MET A 74 -4.85 -25.34 14.22
CA MET A 74 -5.82 -25.04 15.28
C MET A 74 -7.18 -25.71 15.01
N ASP A 75 -7.83 -26.26 16.02
CA ASP A 75 -9.15 -26.87 15.85
C ASP A 75 -10.22 -25.83 15.47
N LYS A 76 -11.07 -26.19 14.50
CA LYS A 76 -12.15 -25.35 13.99
C LYS A 76 -13.19 -25.03 15.07
N GLN A 77 -13.45 -25.94 16.02
CA GLN A 77 -14.36 -25.68 17.14
C GLN A 77 -13.80 -24.62 18.11
N LEU A 78 -12.47 -24.55 18.25
CA LEU A 78 -11.82 -23.50 19.04
C LEU A 78 -11.87 -22.14 18.31
N ILE A 79 -11.63 -22.14 16.99
CA ILE A 79 -11.76 -20.95 16.14
C ILE A 79 -13.19 -20.38 16.17
N GLU A 80 -14.20 -21.23 15.98
CA GLU A 80 -15.62 -20.87 16.02
C GLU A 80 -16.01 -20.26 17.37
N LYS A 81 -15.62 -20.91 18.48
CA LYS A 81 -15.87 -20.38 19.83
C LYS A 81 -15.18 -19.04 20.09
N VAL A 82 -13.91 -18.88 19.69
CA VAL A 82 -13.18 -17.62 19.89
C VAL A 82 -13.75 -16.50 19.03
N LEU A 83 -14.26 -16.80 17.83
CA LEU A 83 -14.97 -15.81 17.01
C LEU A 83 -16.31 -15.39 17.62
N GLU A 84 -17.08 -16.33 18.20
CA GLU A 84 -18.32 -16.03 18.94
C GLU A 84 -18.03 -15.17 20.19
N GLU A 85 -16.98 -15.50 20.94
CA GLU A 85 -16.53 -14.75 22.12
C GLU A 85 -15.95 -13.35 21.75
N CYS A 86 -15.42 -13.19 20.52
CA CYS A 86 -15.04 -11.91 19.94
C CYS A 86 -16.17 -11.16 19.22
N GLY A 87 -17.39 -11.70 19.18
CA GLY A 87 -18.57 -11.04 18.58
C GLY A 87 -18.46 -10.83 17.06
N ASP A 88 -18.01 -11.85 16.32
CA ASP A 88 -17.75 -11.83 14.87
C ASP A 88 -16.63 -10.86 14.40
N ASP A 89 -15.89 -10.21 15.31
CA ASP A 89 -14.71 -9.40 14.93
C ASP A 89 -13.48 -10.27 14.61
N LEU A 90 -13.17 -10.38 13.32
CA LEU A 90 -11.99 -11.07 12.79
C LEU A 90 -10.69 -10.58 13.45
N ASP A 91 -10.52 -9.27 13.63
CA ASP A 91 -9.25 -8.72 14.10
C ASP A 91 -9.01 -9.07 15.59
N SER A 92 -10.07 -9.11 16.40
CA SER A 92 -9.97 -9.54 17.81
C SER A 92 -9.83 -11.06 17.92
N ALA A 93 -10.50 -11.84 17.06
CA ALA A 93 -10.29 -13.28 16.99
C ALA A 93 -8.85 -13.64 16.59
N ILE A 94 -8.24 -12.93 15.62
CA ILE A 94 -6.82 -13.09 15.25
C ILE A 94 -5.89 -12.78 16.42
N ARG A 95 -6.17 -11.75 17.23
CA ARG A 95 -5.39 -11.44 18.44
C ARG A 95 -5.49 -12.59 19.46
N SER A 96 -6.71 -12.95 19.86
CA SER A 96 -6.96 -14.02 20.85
C SER A 96 -6.37 -15.37 20.44
N LEU A 97 -6.49 -15.77 19.16
CA LEU A 97 -5.91 -17.02 18.65
C LEU A 97 -4.37 -17.00 18.59
N ASN A 98 -3.73 -15.84 18.43
CA ASN A 98 -2.27 -15.73 18.59
C ASN A 98 -1.87 -15.78 20.06
N ASP A 99 -2.58 -15.07 20.95
CA ASP A 99 -2.30 -15.07 22.40
C ASP A 99 -2.44 -16.48 23.00
N LEU A 100 -3.45 -17.26 22.59
CA LEU A 100 -3.60 -18.67 22.95
C LEU A 100 -2.42 -19.53 22.46
N ARG A 101 -1.94 -19.30 21.23
CA ARG A 101 -0.75 -19.98 20.67
C ARG A 101 0.53 -19.66 21.43
N LEU A 102 0.69 -18.42 21.91
CA LEU A 102 1.87 -17.97 22.65
C LEU A 102 1.83 -18.42 24.13
N GLY A 103 0.69 -18.25 24.80
CA GLY A 103 0.49 -18.72 26.18
C GLY A 103 0.61 -20.24 26.33
N SER A 104 0.32 -21.01 25.28
CA SER A 104 0.58 -22.45 25.24
C SER A 104 2.07 -22.82 25.29
N ALA A 105 2.99 -21.89 25.01
CA ALA A 105 4.43 -22.07 25.19
C ALA A 105 4.91 -21.57 26.56
N GLU A 106 4.37 -20.46 27.06
CA GLU A 106 4.79 -19.86 28.35
C GLU A 106 4.44 -20.74 29.57
N ASN A 107 3.37 -21.54 29.48
CA ASN A 107 2.97 -22.49 30.53
C ASN A 107 3.99 -23.61 30.81
N PHE A 108 5.07 -23.75 30.03
CA PHE A 108 6.21 -24.64 30.34
C PHE A 108 7.38 -23.95 31.05
N SER A 109 7.38 -22.62 31.17
CA SER A 109 8.55 -21.83 31.58
C SER A 109 8.49 -21.27 33.00
N THR A 110 7.33 -21.25 33.65
CA THR A 110 7.11 -20.62 34.97
C THR A 110 7.41 -21.52 36.16
N ALA A 111 8.52 -22.29 36.11
CA ALA A 111 8.88 -23.31 37.10
C ALA A 111 10.36 -23.32 37.56
N ALA A 112 11.14 -22.27 37.30
CA ALA A 112 12.49 -22.03 37.85
C ALA A 112 12.75 -20.50 37.90
N ASP A 113 12.43 -19.78 38.97
CA ASP A 113 13.07 -19.69 40.30
C ASP A 113 14.26 -18.69 40.35
N LYS A 114 14.64 -18.21 41.54
CA LYS A 114 15.26 -16.88 41.75
C LYS A 114 16.75 -16.88 42.12
N SER A 115 17.52 -16.00 41.48
CA SER A 115 18.65 -15.20 42.05
C SER A 115 19.07 -14.19 40.97
N ASP A 116 19.26 -12.88 41.15
CA ASP A 116 19.61 -11.98 42.27
C ASP A 116 21.11 -11.65 42.42
N VAL A 117 21.38 -10.34 42.54
CA VAL A 117 22.60 -9.58 42.95
C VAL A 117 23.87 -9.48 42.05
N ILE A 118 24.15 -8.23 41.58
CA ILE A 118 25.37 -7.34 41.69
C ILE A 118 26.76 -8.03 41.83
N ASP A 119 27.87 -7.63 41.15
CA ASP A 119 28.59 -6.35 41.34
C ASP A 119 29.66 -6.01 40.27
N GLU A 120 30.17 -4.76 40.30
CA GLU A 120 31.27 -4.24 39.48
C GLU A 120 32.66 -4.58 40.06
N SER A 121 33.74 -4.49 39.25
CA SER A 121 34.77 -3.44 39.45
C SER A 121 36.03 -3.56 38.56
N ASN A 122 36.25 -2.48 37.80
CA ASN A 122 37.52 -1.74 37.63
C ASN A 122 38.76 -2.36 36.96
N VAL A 123 39.52 -1.47 36.30
CA VAL A 123 40.84 -1.70 35.68
C VAL A 123 41.95 -1.19 36.64
N PRO A 124 43.24 -1.56 36.44
CA PRO A 124 44.10 -0.63 35.70
C PRO A 124 45.16 -1.31 34.81
N ALA A 125 45.60 -0.60 33.76
CA ALA A 125 46.70 -1.02 32.90
C ALA A 125 47.88 -0.03 32.99
N GLN A 126 49.10 -0.53 33.16
CA GLN A 126 50.39 0.16 32.98
C GLN A 126 51.53 -0.87 33.03
N GLY A 127 52.64 -0.66 32.32
CA GLY A 127 53.85 -1.50 32.50
C GLY A 127 54.64 -1.87 31.24
N LEU A 128 55.21 -0.85 30.58
CA LEU A 128 56.46 -0.86 29.79
C LEU A 128 57.23 -2.21 29.65
N GLY A 129 57.50 -2.64 28.42
CA GLY A 129 58.26 -3.88 28.14
C GLY A 129 59.73 -3.67 27.76
N THR A 130 60.41 -4.78 27.46
CA THR A 130 61.61 -4.84 26.60
C THR A 130 61.61 -6.16 25.82
N THR A 131 62.35 -6.19 24.72
CA THR A 131 62.57 -7.37 23.86
C THR A 131 63.27 -8.51 24.60
N ASP A 132 62.88 -9.75 24.29
CA ASP A 132 63.86 -10.68 23.72
C ASP A 132 63.19 -11.63 22.72
N ALA A 133 63.97 -12.29 21.87
CA ALA A 133 63.47 -13.02 20.70
C ALA A 133 63.65 -14.54 20.81
N GLU A 134 62.54 -15.26 21.02
CA GLU A 134 62.48 -16.70 20.74
C GLU A 134 61.09 -17.06 20.19
N ALA A 135 61.06 -17.84 19.11
CA ALA A 135 59.84 -18.24 18.42
C ALA A 135 59.77 -19.76 18.27
N PRO A 136 58.99 -20.46 19.11
CA PRO A 136 58.57 -21.84 18.86
C PRO A 136 57.56 -21.86 17.70
N THR A 137 57.93 -22.53 16.60
CA THR A 137 57.17 -22.54 15.35
C THR A 137 56.09 -23.64 15.30
N GLU A 138 55.18 -23.67 16.27
CA GLU A 138 54.04 -24.60 16.28
C GLU A 138 52.70 -23.91 16.55
N ASP A 139 52.02 -23.49 15.46
CA ASP A 139 50.54 -23.58 15.35
C ASP A 139 49.98 -23.44 13.90
N LEU A 140 50.86 -23.38 12.88
CA LEU A 140 50.46 -23.27 11.47
C LEU A 140 49.63 -24.46 10.95
N SER A 141 49.61 -25.58 11.66
CA SER A 141 48.81 -26.76 11.33
C SER A 141 47.37 -26.69 11.85
N ALA A 142 47.09 -25.93 12.92
CA ALA A 142 45.77 -25.90 13.55
C ALA A 142 44.70 -25.23 12.67
N SER A 143 45.08 -24.21 11.88
CA SER A 143 44.16 -23.53 10.96
C SER A 143 43.86 -24.32 9.69
N ALA A 144 44.79 -25.19 9.25
CA ALA A 144 44.67 -25.92 7.99
C ALA A 144 43.49 -26.92 7.95
N HIS A 145 43.14 -27.51 9.10
CA HIS A 145 42.07 -28.51 9.18
C HIS A 145 40.64 -27.94 9.18
N LEU A 146 40.47 -26.63 9.44
CA LEU A 146 39.14 -26.02 9.63
C LEU A 146 38.28 -25.96 8.35
N SER A 147 38.89 -26.15 7.18
CA SER A 147 38.24 -25.98 5.87
C SER A 147 38.10 -27.27 5.06
N LEU A 148 38.42 -28.44 5.63
CA LEU A 148 38.33 -29.73 4.94
C LEU A 148 36.88 -30.19 4.69
N ASP A 149 36.69 -30.86 3.56
CA ASP A 149 35.47 -31.58 3.21
C ASP A 149 35.33 -32.90 3.99
N GLY A 150 34.10 -33.44 4.05
CA GLY A 150 33.79 -34.69 4.74
C GLY A 150 34.61 -35.89 4.24
N ALA A 151 34.92 -35.96 2.94
CA ALA A 151 35.76 -37.02 2.38
C ALA A 151 37.22 -36.93 2.89
N GLU A 152 37.78 -35.73 2.94
CA GLU A 152 39.16 -35.47 3.37
C GLU A 152 39.32 -35.75 4.87
N TRP A 153 38.31 -35.43 5.67
CA TRP A 153 38.23 -35.81 7.08
C TRP A 153 38.20 -37.32 7.30
N VAL A 154 37.44 -38.08 6.50
CA VAL A 154 37.42 -39.55 6.58
C VAL A 154 38.79 -40.14 6.20
N GLU A 155 39.44 -39.63 5.16
CA GLU A 155 40.79 -40.07 4.80
C GLU A 155 41.82 -39.81 5.90
N LEU A 156 41.83 -38.62 6.51
CA LEU A 156 42.71 -38.30 7.63
C LEU A 156 42.45 -39.19 8.85
N PHE A 157 41.19 -39.42 9.18
CA PHE A 157 40.80 -40.24 10.33
C PHE A 157 41.25 -41.71 10.15
N VAL A 158 41.04 -42.28 8.97
CA VAL A 158 41.56 -43.63 8.63
C VAL A 158 43.09 -43.66 8.65
N ARG A 159 43.75 -42.64 8.10
CA ARG A 159 45.22 -42.53 8.05
C ARG A 159 45.85 -42.46 9.44
N GLU A 160 45.25 -41.74 10.39
CA GLU A 160 45.69 -41.70 11.78
C GLU A 160 45.38 -42.97 12.58
N MET A 161 44.28 -43.67 12.30
CA MET A 161 44.05 -44.99 12.89
C MET A 161 45.04 -46.04 12.36
N MET A 162 45.43 -45.95 11.09
CA MET A 162 46.42 -46.86 10.47
C MET A 162 47.86 -46.59 10.92
N SER A 163 48.17 -45.42 11.49
CA SER A 163 49.49 -45.09 12.06
C SER A 163 49.63 -45.45 13.55
N ALA A 164 48.55 -45.91 14.19
CA ALA A 164 48.51 -46.19 15.62
C ALA A 164 49.32 -47.45 16.00
N SER A 165 50.08 -47.36 17.09
CA SER A 165 50.96 -48.46 17.55
C SER A 165 50.24 -49.51 18.40
N ASN A 166 49.07 -49.19 18.95
CA ASN A 166 48.20 -50.10 19.71
C ASN A 166 46.76 -49.53 19.80
N ILE A 167 45.84 -50.29 20.41
CA ILE A 167 44.42 -49.94 20.49
C ILE A 167 44.16 -48.67 21.32
N ASP A 168 44.96 -48.41 22.35
CA ASP A 168 44.77 -47.24 23.22
C ASP A 168 45.36 -45.97 22.59
N ASP A 169 46.47 -46.09 21.84
CA ASP A 169 46.98 -45.03 20.93
C ASP A 169 45.94 -44.71 19.84
N ALA A 170 45.34 -45.74 19.21
CA ALA A 170 44.27 -45.56 18.24
C ALA A 170 43.06 -44.83 18.84
N ARG A 171 42.65 -45.17 20.09
CA ARG A 171 41.57 -44.48 20.80
C ARG A 171 41.93 -43.02 21.10
N ALA A 172 43.18 -42.76 21.52
CA ALA A 172 43.66 -41.40 21.81
C ALA A 172 43.72 -40.53 20.54
N ARG A 173 44.17 -41.09 19.40
CA ARG A 173 44.15 -40.43 18.08
C ARG A 173 42.73 -40.14 17.62
N ALA A 174 41.86 -41.14 17.68
CA ALA A 174 40.45 -40.98 17.31
C ALA A 174 39.76 -39.89 18.14
N SER A 175 40.01 -39.84 19.46
CA SER A 175 39.48 -38.80 20.33
C SER A 175 39.93 -37.39 19.91
N ARG A 176 41.24 -37.20 19.66
CA ARG A 176 41.77 -35.89 19.21
C ARG A 176 41.22 -35.50 17.83
N ALA A 177 41.16 -36.44 16.89
CA ALA A 177 40.67 -36.17 15.54
C ALA A 177 39.18 -35.79 15.53
N LEU A 178 38.35 -36.44 16.37
CA LEU A 178 36.94 -36.08 16.55
C LEU A 178 36.77 -34.73 17.25
N GLU A 179 37.61 -34.40 18.23
CA GLU A 179 37.58 -33.10 18.92
C GLU A 179 37.92 -31.92 17.96
N VAL A 180 38.89 -32.09 17.06
CA VAL A 180 39.20 -31.08 16.03
C VAL A 180 38.09 -31.03 14.97
N LEU A 181 37.51 -32.17 14.59
CA LEU A 181 36.34 -32.21 13.69
C LEU A 181 35.15 -31.46 14.30
N GLU A 182 34.80 -31.69 15.57
CA GLU A 182 33.75 -30.98 16.29
C GLU A 182 34.01 -29.46 16.29
N LYS A 183 35.22 -29.04 16.67
CA LYS A 183 35.62 -27.63 16.62
C LYS A 183 35.50 -27.02 15.21
N SER A 184 35.86 -27.77 14.16
CA SER A 184 35.70 -27.31 12.77
C SER A 184 34.23 -27.18 12.34
N ILE A 185 33.36 -28.11 12.76
CA ILE A 185 31.92 -28.08 12.48
C ILE A 185 31.28 -26.90 13.21
N CYS A 186 31.57 -26.72 14.50
CA CYS A 186 31.04 -25.61 15.29
C CYS A 186 31.51 -24.24 14.77
N ALA A 187 32.78 -24.11 14.38
CA ALA A 187 33.31 -22.89 13.78
C ALA A 187 32.65 -22.59 12.41
N ARG A 188 32.50 -23.60 11.56
CA ARG A 188 31.86 -23.48 10.23
C ARG A 188 30.38 -23.13 10.33
N ALA A 189 29.63 -23.84 11.19
CA ALA A 189 28.22 -23.57 11.42
C ALA A 189 27.99 -22.17 12.04
N GLY A 190 28.84 -21.75 12.98
CA GLY A 190 28.80 -20.39 13.54
C GLY A 190 29.08 -19.31 12.48
N ALA A 191 30.09 -19.51 11.63
CA ALA A 191 30.39 -18.59 10.53
C ALA A 191 29.26 -18.53 9.48
N GLU A 192 28.64 -19.66 9.17
CA GLU A 192 27.50 -19.74 8.26
C GLU A 192 26.25 -19.07 8.83
N ALA A 193 25.94 -19.27 10.12
CA ALA A 193 24.85 -18.61 10.82
C ALA A 193 25.03 -17.08 10.88
N VAL A 194 26.25 -16.59 11.16
CA VAL A 194 26.56 -15.16 11.13
C VAL A 194 26.43 -14.59 9.71
N LYS A 195 26.86 -15.34 8.69
CA LYS A 195 26.76 -14.94 7.29
C LYS A 195 25.31 -14.88 6.79
N SER A 196 24.49 -15.89 7.09
CA SER A 196 23.08 -15.92 6.69
C SER A 196 22.30 -14.82 7.41
N PHE A 197 22.46 -14.67 8.73
CA PHE A 197 21.86 -13.59 9.50
C PHE A 197 22.25 -12.20 8.95
N HIS A 198 23.53 -11.99 8.60
CA HIS A 198 23.97 -10.73 7.99
C HIS A 198 23.32 -10.48 6.62
N GLN A 199 23.20 -11.51 5.78
CA GLN A 199 22.56 -11.43 4.47
C GLN A 199 21.05 -11.12 4.59
N GLU A 200 20.35 -11.81 5.48
CA GLU A 200 18.92 -11.58 5.78
C GLU A 200 18.70 -10.17 6.33
N HIS A 201 19.53 -9.72 7.27
CA HIS A 201 19.47 -8.37 7.82
C HIS A 201 19.71 -7.28 6.76
N MET A 202 20.60 -7.50 5.78
CA MET A 202 20.78 -6.59 4.65
C MET A 202 19.54 -6.54 3.74
N ILE A 203 18.97 -7.71 3.40
CA ILE A 203 17.75 -7.79 2.57
C ILE A 203 16.55 -7.14 3.27
N LEU A 204 16.36 -7.42 4.56
CA LEU A 204 15.28 -6.82 5.36
C LEU A 204 15.44 -5.29 5.47
N LYS A 205 16.67 -4.80 5.64
CA LYS A 205 16.97 -3.37 5.67
C LYS A 205 16.66 -2.69 4.33
N GLU A 206 16.96 -3.33 3.20
CA GLU A 206 16.61 -2.84 1.86
C GLU A 206 15.09 -2.79 1.67
N GLN A 207 14.35 -3.84 2.06
CA GLN A 207 12.89 -3.85 2.02
C GLN A 207 12.25 -2.75 2.86
N VAL A 208 12.73 -2.55 4.10
CA VAL A 208 12.26 -1.45 4.98
C VAL A 208 12.56 -0.09 4.35
N GLN A 209 13.73 0.09 3.74
CA GLN A 209 14.08 1.34 3.06
C GLN A 209 13.21 1.59 1.82
N ALA A 210 12.86 0.56 1.06
CA ALA A 210 11.94 0.67 -0.07
C ALA A 210 10.51 1.06 0.40
N LEU A 211 9.97 0.38 1.42
CA LEU A 211 8.66 0.70 2.01
C LEU A 211 8.59 2.13 2.56
N ILE A 212 9.68 2.66 3.13
CA ILE A 212 9.76 4.06 3.57
C ILE A 212 9.67 5.03 2.37
N GLN A 213 10.33 4.72 1.25
CA GLN A 213 10.26 5.53 0.04
C GLN A 213 8.86 5.50 -0.60
N GLU A 214 8.25 4.32 -0.70
CA GLU A 214 6.86 4.19 -1.18
C GLU A 214 5.87 4.93 -0.28
N ASN A 215 6.03 4.82 1.05
CA ASN A 215 5.19 5.55 2.00
C ASN A 215 5.32 7.08 1.86
N ALA A 216 6.52 7.60 1.55
CA ALA A 216 6.73 9.01 1.25
C ALA A 216 6.07 9.44 -0.08
N ILE A 217 6.13 8.60 -1.12
CA ILE A 217 5.44 8.83 -2.40
C ILE A 217 3.93 8.84 -2.20
N LEU A 218 3.38 7.88 -1.45
CA LEU A 218 1.95 7.80 -1.12
C LEU A 218 1.48 9.01 -0.31
N LYS A 219 2.22 9.42 0.72
CA LYS A 219 1.94 10.66 1.48
C LYS A 219 1.88 11.88 0.56
N ARG A 220 2.86 12.05 -0.33
CA ARG A 220 2.88 13.14 -1.31
C ARG A 220 1.67 13.09 -2.27
N ALA A 221 1.30 11.90 -2.74
CA ALA A 221 0.14 11.72 -3.61
C ALA A 221 -1.18 12.06 -2.90
N VAL A 222 -1.34 11.67 -1.63
CA VAL A 222 -2.49 12.03 -0.79
C VAL A 222 -2.56 13.54 -0.57
N SER A 223 -1.45 14.22 -0.26
CA SER A 223 -1.43 15.69 -0.12
C SER A 223 -1.89 16.40 -1.40
N ILE A 224 -1.37 15.99 -2.57
CA ILE A 224 -1.76 16.55 -3.87
C ILE A 224 -3.24 16.26 -4.18
N GLN A 225 -3.76 15.09 -3.81
CA GLN A 225 -5.16 14.74 -4.02
C GLN A 225 -6.09 15.55 -3.11
N HIS A 226 -5.70 15.81 -1.86
CA HIS A 226 -6.43 16.66 -0.92
C HIS A 226 -6.45 18.14 -1.38
N GLU A 227 -5.30 18.66 -1.83
CA GLU A 227 -5.18 20.01 -2.41
C GLU A 227 -6.13 20.20 -3.60
N ARG A 228 -6.15 19.25 -4.55
CA ARG A 228 -7.06 19.23 -5.70
C ARG A 228 -8.53 19.12 -5.32
N GLN A 229 -8.85 18.34 -4.29
CA GLN A 229 -10.22 18.21 -3.79
C GLN A 229 -10.71 19.54 -3.18
N LYS A 230 -9.86 20.20 -2.38
CA LYS A 230 -10.14 21.53 -1.82
C LYS A 230 -10.32 22.59 -2.91
N GLU A 231 -9.45 22.60 -3.92
CA GLU A 231 -9.57 23.45 -5.11
C GLU A 231 -10.88 23.23 -5.90
N TYR A 232 -11.41 22.00 -5.90
CA TYR A 232 -12.68 21.68 -6.55
C TYR A 232 -13.88 22.15 -5.72
N GLU A 233 -13.82 21.98 -4.40
CA GLU A 233 -14.84 22.47 -3.46
C GLU A 233 -14.93 24.00 -3.47
N GLU A 234 -13.80 24.71 -3.53
CA GLU A 234 -13.72 26.17 -3.66
C GLU A 234 -14.36 26.64 -4.98
N ARG A 235 -13.97 26.08 -6.13
CA ARG A 235 -14.59 26.42 -7.43
C ARG A 235 -16.07 26.04 -7.51
N ASN A 236 -16.52 25.01 -6.79
CA ASN A 236 -17.93 24.65 -6.72
C ASN A 236 -18.74 25.71 -5.95
N GLN A 237 -18.17 26.29 -4.88
CA GLN A 237 -18.77 27.42 -4.15
C GLN A 237 -18.83 28.68 -5.04
N GLU A 238 -17.74 29.03 -5.73
CA GLU A 238 -17.72 30.12 -6.71
C GLU A 238 -18.80 29.92 -7.80
N MET A 239 -18.92 28.69 -8.33
CA MET A 239 -19.93 28.36 -9.34
C MET A 239 -21.36 28.50 -8.81
N GLN A 240 -21.61 28.21 -7.54
CA GLN A 240 -22.93 28.40 -6.91
C GLN A 240 -23.25 29.90 -6.74
N GLN A 241 -22.28 30.71 -6.29
CA GLN A 241 -22.41 32.16 -6.20
C GLN A 241 -22.69 32.79 -7.57
N LEU A 242 -21.95 32.38 -8.61
CA LEU A 242 -22.16 32.84 -9.99
C LEU A 242 -23.53 32.44 -10.54
N LYS A 243 -24.03 31.22 -10.25
CA LYS A 243 -25.39 30.79 -10.62
C LYS A 243 -26.46 31.69 -9.95
N GLN A 244 -26.29 32.03 -8.68
CA GLN A 244 -27.20 32.93 -7.96
C GLN A 244 -27.19 34.36 -8.54
N LEU A 245 -26.00 34.90 -8.85
CA LEU A 245 -25.87 36.22 -9.47
C LEU A 245 -26.49 36.26 -10.88
N VAL A 246 -26.31 35.20 -11.67
CA VAL A 246 -26.95 35.06 -12.99
C VAL A 246 -28.48 35.00 -12.87
N SER A 247 -29.05 34.27 -11.90
CA SER A 247 -30.50 34.27 -11.70
C SER A 247 -31.03 35.65 -11.28
N GLN A 248 -30.31 36.37 -10.42
CA GLN A 248 -30.68 37.75 -10.04
C GLN A 248 -30.72 38.70 -11.24
N TYR A 249 -29.72 38.64 -12.13
CA TYR A 249 -29.73 39.45 -13.35
C TYR A 249 -30.83 39.04 -14.34
N GLN A 250 -31.17 37.75 -14.45
CA GLN A 250 -32.30 37.29 -15.28
C GLN A 250 -33.65 37.80 -14.76
N ASP A 251 -33.86 37.84 -13.44
CA ASP A 251 -35.09 38.36 -12.85
C ASP A 251 -35.17 39.89 -12.94
N GLN A 252 -34.04 40.61 -12.79
CA GLN A 252 -33.97 42.05 -13.06
C GLN A 252 -34.29 42.37 -14.52
N LEU A 253 -33.73 41.62 -15.48
CA LEU A 253 -34.00 41.81 -16.91
C LEU A 253 -35.48 41.61 -17.23
N ARG A 254 -36.08 40.52 -16.75
CA ARG A 254 -37.52 40.23 -16.91
C ARG A 254 -38.41 41.33 -16.30
N THR A 255 -38.00 41.90 -15.17
CA THR A 255 -38.70 43.02 -14.53
C THR A 255 -38.63 44.29 -15.39
N LEU A 256 -37.47 44.60 -15.97
CA LEU A 256 -37.31 45.74 -16.88
C LEU A 256 -38.07 45.55 -18.20
N GLU A 257 -38.12 44.34 -18.76
CA GLU A 257 -38.92 43.99 -19.94
C GLU A 257 -40.42 44.24 -19.70
N VAL A 258 -40.97 43.74 -18.58
CA VAL A 258 -42.37 43.95 -18.20
C VAL A 258 -42.68 45.44 -17.97
N ASN A 259 -41.79 46.18 -17.30
CA ASN A 259 -41.94 47.62 -17.09
C ASN A 259 -41.91 48.40 -18.42
N ASN A 260 -41.01 48.05 -19.33
CA ASN A 260 -40.91 48.69 -20.65
C ASN A 260 -42.15 48.42 -21.51
N TYR A 261 -42.67 47.18 -21.48
CA TYR A 261 -43.93 46.83 -22.13
C TYR A 261 -45.12 47.61 -21.55
N ALA A 262 -45.24 47.70 -20.23
CA ALA A 262 -46.32 48.46 -19.56
C ALA A 262 -46.26 49.95 -19.91
N LEU A 263 -45.06 50.57 -19.86
CA LEU A 263 -44.85 51.96 -20.28
C LEU A 263 -45.23 52.16 -21.76
N THR A 264 -44.84 51.25 -22.65
CA THR A 264 -45.16 51.29 -24.09
C THR A 264 -46.67 51.19 -24.34
N LEU A 265 -47.37 50.35 -23.56
CA LEU A 265 -48.82 50.21 -23.64
C LEU A 265 -49.54 51.49 -23.17
N HIS A 266 -49.13 52.06 -22.03
CA HIS A 266 -49.66 53.32 -21.54
C HIS A 266 -49.38 54.50 -22.49
N LEU A 267 -48.21 54.55 -23.13
CA LEU A 267 -47.87 55.59 -24.11
C LEU A 267 -48.80 55.55 -25.33
N LYS A 268 -49.08 54.35 -25.86
CA LYS A 268 -50.04 54.15 -26.95
C LYS A 268 -51.46 54.51 -26.52
N GLN A 269 -51.87 54.12 -25.32
CA GLN A 269 -53.19 54.47 -24.78
C GLN A 269 -53.33 56.00 -24.61
N ALA A 270 -52.30 56.68 -24.11
CA ALA A 270 -52.28 58.14 -23.99
C ALA A 270 -52.44 58.79 -25.37
N GLN A 271 -51.65 58.39 -26.37
CA GLN A 271 -51.73 58.90 -27.76
C GLN A 271 -53.08 58.64 -28.44
N GLN A 272 -53.79 57.56 -28.09
CA GLN A 272 -55.13 57.25 -28.60
C GLN A 272 -56.22 58.03 -27.86
N SER A 273 -56.04 58.27 -26.55
CA SER A 273 -56.94 59.08 -25.72
C SER A 273 -56.77 60.59 -25.90
N SER A 274 -55.65 61.06 -26.46
CA SER A 274 -55.40 62.46 -26.78
C SER A 274 -56.14 62.89 -28.05
N SER A 275 -57.46 62.68 -28.07
CA SER A 275 -58.38 63.22 -29.07
C SER A 275 -58.58 64.72 -28.82
N ILE A 276 -57.55 65.53 -29.10
CA ILE A 276 -57.64 66.98 -29.23
C ILE A 276 -57.87 67.29 -30.70
N PRO A 277 -59.08 67.72 -31.12
CA PRO A 277 -59.30 68.25 -32.47
C PRO A 277 -58.35 69.42 -32.73
N GLY A 278 -57.63 69.36 -33.86
CA GLY A 278 -56.33 70.02 -33.99
C GLY A 278 -56.31 71.54 -33.75
N ARG A 279 -55.50 71.95 -32.77
CA ARG A 279 -54.88 73.29 -32.69
C ARG A 279 -53.42 73.18 -32.24
N PHE A 280 -52.56 72.69 -33.13
CA PHE A 280 -51.20 73.21 -33.17
C PHE A 280 -51.26 74.61 -33.78
N HIS A 281 -50.67 75.60 -33.13
CA HIS A 281 -50.48 76.92 -33.72
C HIS A 281 -49.27 76.85 -34.67
N PRO A 282 -49.43 77.14 -35.97
CA PRO A 282 -48.28 77.46 -36.81
C PRO A 282 -47.75 78.84 -36.43
N ASP A 283 -46.42 78.98 -36.53
CA ASP A 283 -45.63 80.21 -36.58
C ASP A 283 -45.97 81.34 -35.59
N VAL A 284 -45.18 81.40 -34.52
CA VAL A 284 -44.79 82.66 -33.88
C VAL A 284 -43.26 82.70 -33.88
N PHE A 285 -42.69 83.84 -34.30
CA PHE A 285 -41.26 84.08 -34.49
C PHE A 285 -40.50 84.23 -33.16
#